data_AF-A0A5G2RLJ0-F1
#
_entry.id   AF-A0A5G2RLJ0-F1
#
_cell.length_a   1.000
_cell.length_b   1.000
_cell.length_c   1.000
_cell.angle_alpha   90.00
_cell.angle_beta   90.00
_cell.angle_gamma   90.00
#
_symmetry.space_group_name_H-M   'P 1'
#
loop_
_entity.id
_entity.type
_entity.pdbx_description
1 polymer ?
#
loop_
_entity_poly.entity_id
_entity_poly.type
_entity_poly.pdbx_seq_one_letter_code
_entity_poly.pdbx_strand_id
1 'polypeptide(L)'
;MLKMMQDIGNKLEAKMDNSQETLSKDIQDIKLKQEEMQNTITEIKNSLEAANSRIQEAEEQISKVEDRLVEITDVEQKREKRLKTNEESLRDLWDRVKINPRRNSLGHILIKLTKIKDEKILKAAREKKQITYKRNPIRLSADFSAEILQARREWHDILNMMKGKKPPTKTTLPSKALIQI
;
A
#
# COMPACT_ATOMS: atom_id res chain seq x y z
N MET A 1 -70.28 68.16 -38.80
CA MET A 1 -70.41 66.75 -38.35
C MET A 1 -69.39 65.84 -39.04
N LEU A 2 -69.35 65.77 -40.39
CA LEU A 2 -68.43 64.90 -41.14
C LEU A 2 -66.95 65.01 -40.74
N LYS A 3 -66.39 66.23 -40.68
CA LYS A 3 -64.98 66.46 -40.36
C LYS A 3 -64.59 65.98 -38.95
N MET A 4 -65.50 66.15 -38.00
CA MET A 4 -65.32 65.72 -36.61
C MET A 4 -65.30 64.19 -36.49
N MET A 5 -66.10 63.48 -37.29
CA MET A 5 -66.06 62.01 -37.35
C MET A 5 -64.75 61.51 -37.96
N GLN A 6 -64.23 62.19 -38.98
CA GLN A 6 -62.99 61.82 -39.65
C GLN A 6 -61.77 62.01 -38.74
N ASP A 7 -61.71 63.11 -37.99
CA ASP A 7 -60.65 63.35 -37.01
C ASP A 7 -60.66 62.31 -35.87
N ILE A 8 -61.85 61.86 -35.44
CA ILE A 8 -61.99 60.78 -34.45
C ILE A 8 -61.50 59.45 -35.04
N GLY A 9 -61.86 59.13 -36.28
CA GLY A 9 -61.40 57.93 -36.99
C GLY A 9 -59.88 57.85 -37.07
N ASN A 10 -59.24 58.92 -37.57
CA ASN A 10 -57.78 58.99 -37.69
C ASN A 10 -57.07 58.86 -36.34
N LYS A 11 -57.64 59.45 -35.28
CA LYS A 11 -57.09 59.35 -33.91
C LYS A 11 -57.21 57.94 -33.33
N LEU A 12 -58.26 57.20 -33.67
CA LEU A 12 -58.42 55.81 -33.29
C LEU A 12 -57.45 54.91 -34.05
N GLU A 13 -57.28 55.15 -35.36
CA GLU A 13 -56.36 54.41 -36.22
C GLU A 13 -54.91 54.56 -35.73
N ALA A 14 -54.44 55.78 -35.49
CA ALA A 14 -53.09 56.02 -34.95
C ALA A 14 -52.86 55.37 -33.57
N LYS A 15 -53.90 55.29 -32.72
CA LYS A 15 -53.81 54.58 -31.43
C LYS A 15 -53.75 53.06 -31.62
N MET A 16 -54.48 52.54 -32.59
CA MET A 16 -54.48 51.12 -32.93
C MET A 16 -53.13 50.69 -33.50
N ASP A 17 -52.58 51.47 -34.43
CA ASP A 17 -51.27 51.24 -35.04
C ASP A 17 -50.16 51.27 -33.98
N ASN A 18 -50.16 52.29 -33.11
CA ASN A 18 -49.18 52.36 -32.03
C ASN A 18 -49.31 51.17 -31.06
N SER A 19 -50.54 50.74 -30.76
CA SER A 19 -50.76 49.58 -29.89
C SER A 19 -50.29 48.28 -30.56
N GLN A 20 -50.54 48.10 -31.86
CA GLN A 20 -50.03 46.97 -32.63
C GLN A 20 -48.50 46.96 -32.67
N GLU A 21 -47.87 48.11 -32.91
CA GLU A 21 -46.42 48.22 -32.93
C GLU A 21 -45.80 47.85 -31.58
N THR A 22 -46.38 48.35 -30.47
CA THR A 22 -45.91 47.98 -29.12
C THR A 22 -46.07 46.49 -28.84
N LEU A 23 -47.22 45.90 -29.18
CA LEU A 23 -47.45 44.47 -28.96
C LEU A 23 -46.51 43.61 -29.80
N SER A 24 -46.20 44.03 -31.04
CA SER A 24 -45.28 43.31 -31.91
C SER A 24 -43.87 43.29 -31.34
N LYS A 25 -43.39 44.42 -30.78
CA LYS A 25 -42.07 44.50 -30.11
C LYS A 25 -42.03 43.60 -28.88
N ASP A 26 -43.03 43.67 -28.02
CA ASP A 26 -43.12 42.83 -26.81
C ASP A 26 -43.13 41.33 -27.15
N ILE A 27 -43.85 40.92 -28.20
CA ILE A 27 -43.88 39.52 -28.67
C ILE A 27 -42.50 39.08 -29.16
N GLN A 28 -41.77 39.95 -29.86
CA GLN A 28 -40.44 39.62 -30.36
C GLN A 28 -39.43 39.48 -29.20
N ASP A 29 -39.49 40.35 -28.20
CA ASP A 29 -38.65 40.29 -27.01
C ASP A 29 -38.92 39.04 -26.17
N ILE A 30 -40.19 38.65 -26.03
CA ILE A 30 -40.56 37.40 -25.34
C ILE A 30 -40.02 36.18 -26.09
N LYS A 31 -40.09 36.18 -27.43
CA LYS A 31 -39.54 35.08 -28.24
C LYS A 31 -38.04 34.94 -28.07
N LEU A 32 -37.29 36.05 -28.12
CA LEU A 32 -35.84 36.03 -27.91
C LEU A 32 -35.48 35.48 -26.54
N LYS A 33 -36.13 35.96 -25.48
CA LYS A 33 -35.93 35.45 -24.11
C LYS A 33 -36.28 33.97 -23.98
N GLN A 34 -37.31 33.51 -24.69
CA GLN A 34 -37.69 32.10 -24.69
C GLN A 34 -36.62 31.23 -25.37
N GLU A 35 -36.00 31.69 -26.45
CA GLU A 35 -34.90 30.98 -27.14
C GLU A 35 -33.64 30.90 -26.26
N GLU A 36 -33.25 32.01 -25.63
CA GLU A 36 -32.15 32.03 -24.65
C GLU A 36 -32.39 31.04 -23.49
N MET A 37 -33.62 31.01 -22.98
CA MET A 37 -34.00 30.08 -21.93
C MET A 37 -33.92 28.61 -22.39
N GLN A 38 -34.31 28.30 -23.63
CA GLN A 38 -34.16 26.94 -24.17
C GLN A 38 -32.69 26.54 -24.29
N ASN A 39 -31.84 27.43 -24.79
CA ASN A 39 -30.40 27.16 -24.93
C ASN A 39 -29.77 26.87 -23.55
N THR A 40 -30.03 27.71 -22.55
CA THR A 40 -29.53 27.48 -21.18
C THR A 40 -30.04 26.17 -20.57
N ILE A 41 -31.30 25.80 -20.78
CA ILE A 41 -31.83 24.50 -20.33
C ILE A 41 -31.06 23.33 -20.97
N THR A 42 -30.75 23.42 -22.27
CA THR A 42 -30.01 22.36 -22.95
C THR A 42 -28.56 22.22 -22.44
N GLU A 43 -27.89 23.33 -22.16
CA GLU A 43 -26.54 23.33 -21.57
C GLU A 43 -26.53 22.72 -20.17
N ILE A 44 -27.51 23.07 -19.34
CA ILE A 44 -27.68 22.49 -17.99
C ILE A 44 -27.91 20.99 -18.09
N LYS A 45 -28.77 20.55 -19.02
CA LYS A 45 -29.07 19.12 -19.22
C LYS A 45 -27.82 18.33 -19.58
N ASN A 46 -27.03 18.80 -20.55
CA ASN A 46 -25.81 18.13 -20.97
C ASN A 46 -24.78 18.06 -19.83
N SER A 47 -24.65 19.15 -19.06
CA SER A 47 -23.77 19.19 -17.89
C SER A 47 -24.19 18.20 -16.81
N LEU A 48 -25.49 18.03 -16.59
CA LEU A 48 -26.06 17.08 -15.63
C LEU A 48 -25.84 15.63 -16.06
N GLU A 49 -26.01 15.31 -17.34
CA GLU A 49 -25.72 13.97 -17.88
C GLU A 49 -24.22 13.62 -17.76
N ALA A 50 -23.34 14.58 -18.02
CA ALA A 50 -21.90 14.41 -17.83
C ALA A 50 -21.54 14.19 -16.34
N ALA A 51 -22.17 14.94 -15.43
CA ALA A 51 -21.97 14.77 -13.99
C ALA A 51 -22.45 13.41 -13.50
N ASN A 52 -23.62 12.95 -13.94
CA ASN A 52 -24.15 11.63 -13.59
C ASN A 52 -23.22 10.49 -14.03
N SER A 53 -22.67 10.56 -15.25
CA SER A 53 -21.73 9.55 -15.76
C SER A 53 -20.48 9.47 -14.87
N ARG A 54 -19.95 10.62 -14.44
CA ARG A 54 -18.79 10.69 -13.53
C ARG A 54 -19.11 10.13 -12.14
N ILE A 55 -20.32 10.33 -11.65
CA ILE A 55 -20.77 9.78 -10.35
C ILE A 55 -20.84 8.26 -10.43
N GLN A 56 -21.43 7.69 -11.48
CA GLN A 56 -21.52 6.24 -11.65
C GLN A 56 -20.12 5.58 -11.71
N GLU A 57 -19.18 6.20 -12.43
CA GLU A 57 -17.80 5.71 -12.45
C GLU A 57 -17.17 5.76 -11.05
N ALA A 58 -17.39 6.85 -10.30
CA ALA A 58 -16.87 6.98 -8.93
C ALA A 58 -17.48 5.92 -7.99
N GLU A 59 -18.77 5.62 -8.11
CA GLU A 59 -19.46 4.59 -7.32
C GLU A 59 -18.86 3.20 -7.56
N GLU A 60 -18.58 2.84 -8.81
CA GLU A 60 -17.95 1.55 -9.14
C GLU A 60 -16.53 1.46 -8.57
N GLN A 61 -15.75 2.53 -8.65
CA GLN A 61 -14.40 2.58 -8.07
C GLN A 61 -14.45 2.48 -6.53
N ILE A 62 -15.43 3.12 -5.88
CA ILE A 62 -15.63 3.03 -4.43
C ILE A 62 -15.93 1.57 -4.04
N SER A 63 -16.86 0.90 -4.73
CA SER A 63 -17.19 -0.50 -4.48
C SER A 63 -15.96 -1.41 -4.55
N LYS A 64 -15.11 -1.23 -5.58
CA LYS A 64 -13.87 -1.99 -5.72
C LYS A 64 -12.86 -1.71 -4.60
N VAL A 65 -12.81 -0.48 -4.09
CA VAL A 65 -11.94 -0.12 -2.95
C VAL A 65 -12.46 -0.75 -1.66
N GLU A 66 -13.77 -0.78 -1.45
CA GLU A 66 -14.41 -1.41 -0.28
C GLU A 66 -14.07 -2.90 -0.19
N ASP A 67 -14.19 -3.64 -1.30
CA ASP A 67 -13.83 -5.06 -1.35
C ASP A 67 -12.36 -5.29 -0.95
N ARG A 68 -11.45 -4.45 -1.47
CA ARG A 68 -10.02 -4.52 -1.13
C ARG A 68 -9.74 -4.20 0.33
N LEU A 69 -10.49 -3.29 0.94
CA LEU A 69 -10.34 -2.96 2.37
C LEU A 69 -10.74 -4.13 3.26
N VAL A 70 -11.77 -4.90 2.89
CA VAL A 70 -12.16 -6.12 3.61
C VAL A 70 -11.02 -7.15 3.59
N GLU A 71 -10.41 -7.39 2.43
CA GLU A 71 -9.27 -8.31 2.31
C GLU A 71 -8.05 -7.86 3.14
N ILE A 72 -7.73 -6.56 3.12
CA ILE A 72 -6.62 -6.01 3.90
C ILE A 72 -6.88 -6.20 5.39
N THR A 73 -8.11 -5.99 5.85
CA THR A 73 -8.48 -6.13 7.26
C THR A 73 -8.30 -7.56 7.76
N ASP A 74 -8.70 -8.58 6.98
CA ASP A 74 -8.47 -9.99 7.34
C ASP A 74 -6.96 -10.31 7.42
N VAL A 75 -6.18 -9.84 6.44
CA VAL A 75 -4.73 -10.01 6.43
C VAL A 75 -4.08 -9.36 7.66
N GLU A 76 -4.51 -8.16 8.05
CA GLU A 76 -4.01 -7.46 9.23
C GLU A 76 -4.38 -8.19 10.52
N GLN A 77 -5.63 -8.64 10.69
CA GLN A 77 -6.03 -9.43 11.86
C GLN A 77 -5.21 -10.72 11.98
N LYS A 78 -4.93 -11.39 10.86
CA LYS A 78 -4.08 -12.59 10.85
C LYS A 78 -2.63 -12.26 11.19
N ARG A 79 -2.11 -11.12 10.74
CA ARG A 79 -0.76 -10.65 11.13
C ARG A 79 -0.70 -10.31 12.61
N GLU A 80 -1.72 -9.65 13.14
CA GLU A 80 -1.81 -9.24 14.54
C GLU A 80 -1.80 -10.46 15.48
N LYS A 81 -2.64 -11.47 15.20
CA LYS A 81 -2.64 -12.74 15.96
C LYS A 81 -1.24 -13.38 16.01
N ARG A 82 -0.53 -13.39 14.87
CA ARG A 82 0.83 -13.93 14.80
C ARG A 82 1.85 -13.10 15.57
N LEU A 83 1.73 -11.78 15.56
CA LEU A 83 2.61 -10.90 16.32
C LEU A 83 2.42 -11.09 17.82
N LYS A 84 1.18 -11.19 18.28
CA LYS A 84 0.86 -11.49 19.68
C LYS A 84 1.45 -12.81 20.14
N THR A 85 1.26 -13.90 19.38
CA THR A 85 1.88 -15.20 19.70
C THR A 85 3.41 -15.15 19.71
N ASN A 86 4.00 -14.43 18.76
CA ASN A 86 5.46 -14.26 18.72
C ASN A 86 5.96 -13.47 19.94
N GLU A 87 5.23 -12.43 20.37
CA GLU A 87 5.57 -11.63 21.54
C GLU A 87 5.48 -12.45 22.83
N GLU A 88 4.42 -13.23 23.01
CA GLU A 88 4.28 -14.18 24.13
C GLU A 88 5.44 -15.18 24.15
N SER A 89 5.78 -15.77 23.00
CA SER A 89 6.92 -16.68 22.88
C SER A 89 8.26 -16.03 23.25
N LEU A 90 8.45 -14.74 22.92
CA LEU A 90 9.65 -13.98 23.28
C LEU A 90 9.69 -13.65 24.78
N ARG A 91 8.54 -13.35 25.41
CA ARG A 91 8.45 -13.17 26.88
C ARG A 91 8.86 -14.46 27.59
N ASP A 92 8.32 -15.60 27.17
CA ASP A 92 8.67 -16.91 27.74
C ASP A 92 10.16 -17.22 27.62
N LEU A 93 10.78 -16.92 26.47
CA LEU A 93 12.22 -17.09 26.27
C LEU A 93 13.02 -16.17 27.20
N TRP A 94 12.59 -14.92 27.37
CA TRP A 94 13.25 -13.97 28.25
C TRP A 94 13.18 -14.40 29.72
N ASP A 95 12.05 -14.93 30.17
CA ASP A 95 11.89 -15.43 31.54
C ASP A 95 12.76 -16.68 31.78
N ARG A 96 12.91 -17.57 30.79
CA ARG A 96 13.86 -18.70 30.88
C ARG A 96 15.31 -18.25 31.03
N VAL A 97 15.72 -17.15 30.38
CA VAL A 97 17.09 -16.61 30.51
C VAL A 97 17.33 -16.05 31.92
N LYS A 98 16.31 -15.46 32.57
CA LYS A 98 16.43 -14.90 33.94
C LYS A 98 16.58 -15.96 35.04
N ILE A 99 16.06 -17.18 34.87
CA ILE A 99 15.94 -18.18 35.93
C ILE A 99 17.29 -18.82 36.37
N ASN A 100 18.42 -18.56 35.68
CA ASN A 100 19.73 -19.11 36.04
C ASN A 100 20.75 -18.07 36.57
N PRO A 101 20.57 -17.50 37.78
CA PRO A 101 21.53 -16.57 38.37
C PRO A 101 22.86 -17.22 38.82
N ARG A 102 22.98 -18.56 38.77
CA ARG A 102 24.19 -19.31 39.18
C ARG A 102 25.15 -19.67 38.04
N ARG A 103 24.81 -19.36 36.78
CA ARG A 103 25.72 -19.54 35.64
C ARG A 103 26.30 -18.19 35.22
N ASN A 104 27.58 -17.98 35.49
CA ASN A 104 28.31 -16.74 35.14
C ASN A 104 28.54 -16.58 33.62
N SER A 105 28.03 -17.51 32.80
CA SER A 105 28.03 -17.46 31.34
C SER A 105 26.58 -17.41 30.88
N LEU A 106 26.23 -16.38 30.09
CA LEU A 106 24.95 -16.27 29.42
C LEU A 106 24.75 -17.54 28.57
N GLY A 107 23.73 -18.35 28.90
CA GLY A 107 23.39 -19.51 28.09
C GLY A 107 23.11 -19.10 26.64
N HIS A 108 23.36 -20.00 25.70
CA HIS A 108 23.03 -19.76 24.29
C HIS A 108 21.51 -19.55 24.15
N ILE A 109 21.11 -18.52 23.40
CA ILE A 109 19.70 -18.24 23.09
C ILE A 109 19.35 -18.96 21.80
N LEU A 110 18.40 -19.90 21.87
CA LEU A 110 17.86 -20.55 20.68
C LEU A 110 16.74 -19.68 20.08
N ILE A 111 16.91 -19.27 18.83
CA ILE A 111 15.91 -18.49 18.09
C ILE A 111 15.40 -19.35 16.93
N LYS A 112 14.11 -19.71 16.98
CA LYS A 112 13.46 -20.40 15.87
C LYS A 112 12.94 -19.39 14.85
N LEU A 113 13.42 -19.45 13.62
CA LEU A 113 13.00 -18.57 12.53
C LEU A 113 11.86 -19.24 11.74
N THR A 114 10.81 -18.48 11.43
CA THR A 114 9.60 -19.01 10.78
C THR A 114 9.48 -18.67 9.29
N LYS A 115 10.17 -17.63 8.82
CA LYS A 115 10.08 -17.14 7.43
C LYS A 115 11.44 -16.96 6.75
N ILE A 116 12.45 -16.52 7.50
CA ILE A 116 13.78 -16.27 6.95
C ILE A 116 14.57 -17.58 7.06
N LYS A 117 15.22 -17.99 5.96
CA LYS A 117 16.16 -19.11 5.98
C LYS A 117 17.38 -18.76 6.84
N ASP A 118 17.72 -19.61 7.80
CA ASP A 118 18.85 -19.45 8.72
C ASP A 118 20.17 -19.17 7.99
N GLU A 119 20.38 -19.78 6.83
CA GLU A 119 21.57 -19.61 6.00
C GLU A 119 21.81 -18.16 5.56
N LYS A 120 20.76 -17.40 5.25
CA LYS A 120 20.90 -16.01 4.78
C LYS A 120 21.43 -15.11 5.91
N ILE A 121 20.93 -15.32 7.13
CA ILE A 121 21.35 -14.57 8.32
C ILE A 121 22.78 -14.97 8.71
N LEU A 122 23.07 -16.27 8.73
CA LEU A 122 24.41 -16.78 9.06
C LEU A 122 25.46 -16.38 8.03
N LYS A 123 25.09 -16.24 6.74
CA LYS A 123 25.99 -15.73 5.70
C LYS A 123 26.32 -14.26 5.92
N ALA A 124 25.31 -13.41 6.11
CA ALA A 124 25.50 -11.99 6.39
C ALA A 124 26.31 -11.76 7.69
N ALA A 125 26.09 -12.62 8.70
CA ALA A 125 26.86 -12.62 9.94
C ALA A 125 28.36 -12.87 9.71
N ARG A 126 28.69 -13.84 8.85
CA ARG A 126 30.09 -14.15 8.48
C ARG A 126 30.74 -13.02 7.68
N GLU A 127 29.99 -12.42 6.75
CA GLU A 127 30.46 -11.29 5.93
C GLU A 127 30.84 -10.08 6.78
N LYS A 128 30.05 -9.79 7.83
CA LYS A 128 30.32 -8.67 8.75
C LYS A 128 31.52 -8.89 9.66
N LYS A 129 32.08 -10.12 9.75
CA LYS A 129 33.22 -10.56 10.59
C LYS A 129 33.04 -10.38 12.11
N GLN A 130 32.43 -9.29 12.59
CA GLN A 130 32.09 -9.02 13.98
C GLN A 130 30.68 -8.46 14.08
N ILE A 131 29.85 -9.06 14.93
CA ILE A 131 28.51 -8.55 15.27
C ILE A 131 28.57 -8.11 16.72
N THR A 132 28.06 -6.92 17.01
CA THR A 132 28.02 -6.39 18.37
C THR A 132 26.60 -6.07 18.80
N TYR A 133 26.28 -6.32 20.07
CA TYR A 133 25.06 -5.90 20.73
C TYR A 133 25.45 -5.12 21.98
N LYS A 134 24.98 -3.86 22.09
CA LYS A 134 25.37 -2.94 23.18
C LYS A 134 26.89 -2.89 23.40
N ARG A 135 27.67 -2.82 22.31
CA ARG A 135 29.15 -2.85 22.28
C ARG A 135 29.81 -4.18 22.64
N ASN A 136 29.03 -5.23 22.97
CA ASN A 136 29.55 -6.57 23.25
C ASN A 136 29.54 -7.45 21.99
N PRO A 137 30.65 -8.12 21.63
CA PRO A 137 30.67 -9.05 20.50
C PRO A 137 29.73 -10.24 20.74
N ILE A 138 28.91 -10.57 19.74
CA ILE A 138 28.03 -11.74 19.75
C ILE A 138 28.34 -12.65 18.56
N ARG A 139 28.16 -13.96 18.76
CA ARG A 139 28.35 -14.98 17.72
C ARG A 139 27.02 -15.64 17.40
N LEU A 140 26.72 -15.76 16.11
CA LEU A 140 25.57 -16.50 15.61
C LEU A 140 26.06 -17.81 14.98
N SER A 141 25.47 -18.93 15.41
CA SER A 141 25.74 -20.27 14.89
C SER A 141 24.43 -20.98 14.61
N ALA A 142 24.43 -21.87 13.61
CA ALA A 142 23.33 -22.81 13.43
C ALA A 142 23.27 -23.79 14.60
N ASP A 143 22.06 -24.19 14.97
CA ASP A 143 21.83 -25.25 15.96
C ASP A 143 21.98 -26.61 15.27
N PHE A 144 23.02 -27.34 15.63
CA PHE A 144 23.33 -28.66 15.07
C PHE A 144 23.13 -29.72 16.14
N SER A 145 22.70 -30.92 15.75
CA SER A 145 22.66 -32.06 16.66
C SER A 145 24.06 -32.36 17.22
N ALA A 146 24.11 -33.05 18.35
CA ALA A 146 25.37 -33.44 19.00
C ALA A 146 26.29 -34.22 18.04
N GLU A 147 25.72 -35.10 17.22
CA GLU A 147 26.46 -35.89 16.22
C GLU A 147 27.13 -35.01 15.14
N ILE A 148 26.40 -34.02 14.60
CA ILE A 148 26.95 -33.11 13.58
C ILE A 148 28.00 -32.17 14.20
N LEU A 149 27.79 -31.75 15.46
CA LEU A 149 28.78 -30.96 16.19
C LEU A 149 30.06 -31.75 16.44
N GLN A 150 29.94 -33.03 16.77
CA GLN A 150 31.08 -33.92 17.00
C GLN A 150 31.89 -34.13 15.72
N ALA A 151 31.22 -34.49 14.61
CA ALA A 151 31.88 -34.63 13.32
C ALA A 151 32.60 -33.34 12.89
N ARG A 152 32.00 -32.17 13.14
CA ARG A 152 32.65 -30.87 12.86
C ARG A 152 33.91 -30.63 13.68
N ARG A 153 33.95 -31.05 14.96
CA ARG A 153 35.14 -30.90 15.81
C ARG A 153 36.27 -31.76 15.29
N GLU A 154 35.98 -33.04 15.04
CA GLU A 154 36.95 -34.00 14.50
C GLU A 154 37.55 -33.50 13.17
N TRP A 155 36.71 -33.01 12.25
CA TRP A 155 37.19 -32.39 11.01
C TRP A 155 38.00 -31.11 11.23
N HIS A 156 37.64 -30.29 12.21
CA HIS A 156 38.39 -29.07 12.52
C HIS A 156 39.79 -29.40 13.06
N ASP A 157 39.91 -30.43 13.88
CA ASP A 157 41.18 -30.90 14.43
C ASP A 157 42.10 -31.44 13.33
N ILE A 158 41.56 -32.24 12.39
CA ILE A 158 42.29 -32.71 11.20
C ILE A 158 42.77 -31.52 10.34
N LEU A 159 41.89 -30.54 10.11
CA LEU A 159 42.21 -29.35 9.32
C LEU A 159 43.26 -28.46 9.99
N ASN A 160 43.26 -28.37 11.32
CA ASN A 160 44.28 -27.65 12.08
C ASN A 160 45.62 -28.37 12.07
N MET A 161 45.63 -29.71 12.15
CA MET A 161 46.83 -30.53 11.95
C MET A 161 47.42 -30.35 10.54
N MET A 162 46.57 -30.26 9.53
CA MET A 162 47.01 -30.02 8.15
C MET A 162 47.55 -28.60 7.94
N LYS A 163 46.98 -27.57 8.59
CA LYS A 163 47.48 -26.19 8.46
C LYS A 163 48.88 -25.96 9.04
N GLY A 164 49.34 -26.83 9.94
CA GLY A 164 50.74 -26.86 10.39
C GLY A 164 51.74 -27.26 9.29
N LYS A 165 51.26 -27.79 8.16
CA LYS A 165 52.03 -28.12 6.95
C LYS A 165 51.28 -27.53 5.72
N LYS A 166 51.60 -26.29 5.30
CA LYS A 166 50.91 -25.61 4.17
C LYS A 166 50.69 -26.54 2.96
N PRO A 167 49.49 -26.58 2.37
CA PRO A 167 49.31 -26.04 1.00
C PRO A 167 47.89 -25.39 0.77
N PRO A 168 47.49 -24.99 -0.46
CA PRO A 168 47.05 -23.63 -0.82
C PRO A 168 45.54 -23.36 -0.68
N THR A 169 45.21 -22.08 -0.86
CA THR A 169 43.96 -21.35 -0.64
C THR A 169 42.65 -21.90 -1.22
N LYS A 170 41.57 -21.63 -0.46
CA LYS A 170 40.11 -21.71 -0.73
C LYS A 170 39.45 -23.09 -0.64
N THR A 171 39.02 -23.44 0.57
CA THR A 171 38.01 -24.50 0.80
C THR A 171 36.62 -23.91 0.93
N THR A 172 35.78 -24.14 -0.08
CA THR A 172 34.32 -24.11 0.05
C THR A 172 33.91 -25.28 0.95
N LEU A 173 33.19 -25.02 2.06
CA LEU A 173 32.79 -26.06 3.02
C LEU A 173 31.79 -27.04 2.38
N PRO A 174 31.97 -28.37 2.51
CA PRO A 174 31.10 -29.35 1.88
C PRO A 174 29.83 -29.55 2.70
N SER A 175 28.68 -29.25 2.12
CA SER A 175 27.56 -30.20 2.17
C SER A 175 27.52 -31.10 0.92
N LYS A 176 28.45 -30.91 -0.02
CA LYS A 176 28.72 -31.83 -1.12
C LYS A 176 30.22 -31.81 -1.42
N ALA A 177 30.87 -32.96 -1.36
CA ALA A 177 32.20 -33.13 -1.92
C ALA A 177 32.10 -33.01 -3.46
N LEU A 178 32.95 -32.17 -4.05
CA LEU A 178 33.42 -32.27 -5.43
C LEU A 178 34.80 -31.59 -5.47
N ILE A 179 35.84 -32.40 -5.61
CA ILE A 179 37.18 -31.96 -5.99
C ILE A 179 37.23 -32.00 -7.51
N GLN A 180 37.63 -30.91 -8.16
CA GLN A 180 38.19 -30.98 -9.50
C GLN A 180 39.19 -29.84 -9.75
N ILE A 181 40.43 -30.27 -9.99
CA ILE A 181 41.72 -29.60 -10.32
C ILE A 181 42.33 -28.72 -9.23
#